data_AF-A0A964HJR4-F1
#
_entry.id   AF-A0A964HJR4-F1
#
_cell.length_a   1.000
_cell.length_b   1.000
_cell.length_c   1.000
_cell.angle_alpha   90.00
_cell.angle_beta   90.00
_cell.angle_gamma   90.00
#
_symmetry.space_group_name_H-M   'P 1'
#
loop_
_entity.id
_entity.type
_entity.pdbx_description
1 polymer ?
#
loop_
_entity_poly.entity_id
_entity_poly.type
_entity_poly.pdbx_seq_one_letter_code
_entity_poly.pdbx_strand_id
1 'polypeptide(L)' 'MSTSLKKFQVWFVTGSQKLYGPEILKKVAEHSREMAAALGAARAVPVKVVFKPVLVTPEAITD' A
#
# COMPACT_ATOMS: atom_id res chain seq x y z
N MET A 1 14.63 -26.00 -2.49
CA MET A 1 14.47 -25.11 -3.65
C MET A 1 14.32 -23.69 -3.14
N SER A 2 15.11 -22.73 -3.63
CA SER A 2 14.90 -21.30 -3.32
C SER A 2 14.05 -20.69 -4.43
N THR A 3 12.79 -20.38 -4.14
CA THR A 3 11.91 -19.68 -5.08
C THR A 3 12.22 -18.19 -5.02
N SER A 4 12.73 -17.62 -6.12
CA SER A 4 13.00 -16.17 -6.20
C SER A 4 11.71 -15.37 -6.36
N LEU A 5 11.47 -14.41 -5.45
CA LEU A 5 10.28 -13.55 -5.47
C LEU A 5 10.47 -12.22 -6.23
N LYS A 6 11.66 -11.96 -6.76
CA LYS A 6 12.04 -10.66 -7.38
C LYS A 6 11.19 -10.26 -8.59
N LYS A 7 10.55 -11.22 -9.27
CA LYS A 7 9.67 -10.98 -10.42
C LYS A 7 8.23 -10.66 -10.04
N PHE A 8 7.87 -10.81 -8.77
CA PHE A 8 6.52 -10.53 -8.28
C PHE A 8 6.47 -9.18 -7.58
N GLN A 9 5.25 -8.67 -7.44
CA GLN A 9 4.95 -7.53 -6.61
C GLN A 9 3.77 -7.83 -5.70
N VAL A 10 3.79 -7.24 -4.51
CA VAL A 10 2.67 -7.18 -3.58
C VAL A 10 2.17 -5.74 -3.52
N TRP A 11 0.86 -5.57 -3.38
CA TRP A 11 0.25 -4.25 -3.27
C TRP A 11 0.03 -3.89 -1.82
N PHE A 12 0.55 -2.74 -1.41
CA PHE A 12 0.24 -2.14 -0.12
C PHE A 12 -1.03 -1.30 -0.28
N VAL A 13 -2.15 -1.88 0.15
CA VAL A 13 -3.48 -1.28 0.07
C VAL A 13 -3.88 -0.77 1.45
N THR A 14 -4.39 0.45 1.52
CA THR A 14 -4.91 1.02 2.76
C THR A 14 -6.38 1.40 2.57
N GLY A 15 -7.24 0.86 3.43
CA GLY A 15 -8.65 1.22 3.49
C GLY A 15 -8.88 2.41 4.43
N SER A 16 -9.82 3.27 4.08
CA SER A 16 -10.34 4.33 4.95
C SER A 16 -11.80 4.65 4.59
N GLN A 17 -12.35 5.77 5.07
CA GLN A 17 -13.71 6.19 4.79
C GLN A 17 -13.79 7.68 4.48
N LYS A 18 -14.69 8.05 3.57
CA LYS A 18 -14.96 9.46 3.20
C LYS A 18 -15.38 10.32 4.40
N LEU A 19 -16.00 9.70 5.43
CA LEU A 19 -16.49 10.38 6.64
C LEU A 19 -15.39 11.10 7.43
N TYR A 20 -14.13 10.73 7.26
CA TYR A 20 -13.01 11.33 7.98
C TYR A 20 -12.49 12.64 7.36
N GLY A 21 -12.99 13.02 6.19
CA GLY A 21 -12.62 14.27 5.53
C GLY A 21 -11.24 14.24 4.84
N PRO A 22 -10.96 15.22 3.97
CA PRO A 22 -9.82 15.21 3.06
C PRO A 22 -8.46 15.29 3.77
N GLU A 23 -8.37 16.05 4.86
CA GLU A 23 -7.13 16.20 5.64
C GLU A 23 -6.69 14.88 6.28
N ILE A 24 -7.63 14.10 6.80
CA ILE A 24 -7.33 12.80 7.39
C ILE A 24 -6.93 11.81 6.29
N LEU A 25 -7.65 11.79 5.16
CA LEU A 25 -7.30 10.94 4.02
C LEU A 25 -5.92 11.25 3.44
N LYS A 26 -5.52 12.53 3.42
CA LYS A 26 -4.17 12.96 3.02
C LYS A 26 -3.10 12.39 3.95
N LYS A 27 -3.27 12.52 5.27
CA LYS A 27 -2.34 11.96 6.26
C LYS A 27 -2.24 10.43 6.16
N VAL A 28 -3.38 9.75 5.96
CA VAL A 28 -3.39 8.30 5.73
C VAL A 28 -2.58 7.95 4.48
N ALA A 29 -2.76 8.67 3.38
CA ALA A 29 -2.00 8.44 2.16
C ALA A 29 -0.50 8.69 2.34
N GLU A 30 -0.11 9.72 3.08
CA GLU A 30 1.29 10.04 3.40
C GLU A 30 1.95 8.90 4.19
N HIS A 31 1.37 8.52 5.34
CA HIS A 31 1.90 7.42 6.15
C HIS A 31 1.93 6.08 5.39
N SER A 32 0.90 5.78 4.61
CA SER A 32 0.87 4.54 3.81
C SER A 32 1.96 4.48 2.76
N ARG A 33 2.33 5.61 2.15
CA ARG A 33 3.48 5.68 1.24
C ARG A 33 4.79 5.43 1.97
N GLU A 34 4.97 6.06 3.14
CA GLU A 34 6.16 5.87 3.96
C GLU A 34 6.34 4.42 4.40
N MET A 35 5.27 3.77 4.87
CA MET A 35 5.27 2.36 5.25
C MET A 35 5.59 1.45 4.05
N ALA A 36 4.96 1.68 2.89
CA ALA A 36 5.22 0.89 1.69
C ALA A 36 6.68 1.04 1.21
N ALA A 37 7.24 2.24 1.28
CA ALA A 37 8.64 2.51 0.92
C ALA A 37 9.61 1.82 1.90
N ALA A 38 9.35 1.92 3.20
CA ALA A 38 10.16 1.26 4.23
C ALA A 38 10.15 -0.27 4.08
N LEU A 39 8.96 -0.86 3.85
CA LEU A 39 8.83 -2.29 3.57
C LEU A 39 9.54 -2.69 2.28
N GLY A 40 9.42 -1.89 1.21
CA GLY A 40 10.08 -2.14 -0.07
C GLY A 40 11.61 -2.05 -0.01
N ALA A 41 12.17 -1.30 0.95
CA ALA A 41 13.61 -1.19 1.18
C ALA A 41 14.16 -2.24 2.16
N ALA A 42 13.30 -2.94 2.91
CA ALA A 42 13.71 -3.89 3.92
C ALA A 42 14.30 -5.17 3.30
N ARG A 43 15.53 -5.54 3.69
CA ARG A 43 16.19 -6.77 3.22
C ARG A 43 15.40 -8.05 3.53
N ALA A 44 14.60 -8.02 4.58
CA ALA A 44 13.74 -9.13 4.99
C ALA A 44 12.50 -9.31 4.08
N VAL A 45 12.22 -8.35 3.19
CA VAL A 45 11.08 -8.38 2.26
C VAL A 45 11.63 -8.60 0.83
N PRO A 46 11.77 -9.85 0.36
CA PRO A 46 12.42 -10.16 -0.92
C PRO A 46 11.51 -9.97 -2.16
N VAL A 47 10.44 -9.18 -2.03
CA VAL A 47 9.42 -8.94 -3.06
C VAL A 47 9.17 -7.44 -3.23
N LYS A 48 8.85 -6.99 -4.45
CA LYS A 48 8.55 -5.58 -4.70
C LYS A 48 7.26 -5.17 -3.99
N VAL A 49 7.31 -4.13 -3.17
CA VAL A 49 6.12 -3.53 -2.54
C VAL A 49 5.67 -2.33 -3.37
N VAL A 50 4.38 -2.28 -3.72
CA VAL A 50 3.81 -1.20 -4.52
C VAL A 50 2.67 -0.55 -3.74
N PHE A 51 2.84 0.73 -3.39
CA PHE A 51 1.76 1.53 -2.81
C PHE A 51 0.59 1.67 -3.79
N LYS A 52 -0.63 1.51 -3.27
CA LYS A 52 -1.88 1.84 -3.97
C LYS A 52 -2.59 3.00 -3.26
N PRO A 53 -3.35 3.86 -3.97
CA PRO A 53 -4.12 4.93 -3.36
C PRO A 53 -5.03 4.44 -2.22
N VAL A 54 -5.36 5.33 -1.29
CA VAL A 54 -6.27 5.00 -0.18
C VAL A 54 -7.66 4.74 -0.75
N LEU A 55 -8.20 3.56 -0.47
CA LEU A 55 -9.49 3.11 -0.98
C LEU A 55 -10.57 3.44 0.05
N VAL A 56 -11.61 4.14 -0.39
CA VAL A 56 -12.66 4.70 0.50
C VAL A 56 -14.08 4.36 0.07
N THR A 57 -14.25 3.59 -1.01
CA THR A 57 -15.55 3.08 -1.47
C THR A 57 -15.43 1.61 -1.91
N PRO A 58 -16.54 0.87 -1.98
CA PRO A 58 -16.53 -0.50 -2.51
C PRO A 58 -15.99 -0.58 -3.94
N GLU A 59 -16.37 0.36 -4.81
CA GLU A 59 -15.97 0.37 -6.23
C GLU A 59 -14.46 0.53 -6.35
N ALA A 60 -13.87 1.43 -5.56
CA ALA A 60 -12.42 1.63 -5.52
C ALA A 60 -11.64 0.37 -5.07
N ILE A 61 -12.29 -0.60 -4.44
CA ILE A 61 -11.68 -1.87 -4.02
C ILE A 61 -11.79 -2.94 -5.11
N THR A 62 -12.88 -2.94 -5.89
CA THR A 62 -13.16 -3.96 -6.90
C THR A 62 -12.67 -3.64 -8.30
N ASP A 63 -12.41 -2.36 -8.59
CA ASP A 63 -11.84 -1.86 -9.85
C ASP A 63 -10.31 -2.00 -9.91
#